data_AF-A0A091BZN9-F1
#
_entry.id   AF-A0A091BZN9-F1
#
_cell.length_a   1.000
_cell.length_b   1.000
_cell.length_c   1.000
_cell.angle_alpha   90.00
_cell.angle_beta   90.00
_cell.angle_gamma   90.00
#
_symmetry.space_group_name_H-M   'P 1'
#
loop_
_entity.id
_entity.type
_entity.pdbx_description
1 polymer ?
#
loop_
_entity_poly.entity_id
_entity_poly.type
_entity_poly.pdbx_seq_one_letter_code
_entity_poly.pdbx_strand_id
1 'polypeptide(L)'
;MTKKAFELLSEESNINFVGNIESRDILNGAADVVVTDGFTGNAVLKSIEGTALNITQLLKESILDEGIKGKMGALLLKNCVKWFKK
;
A
#
# COMPACT_ATOMS: atom_id res chain seq x y z
N MET A 1 19.65 -6.38 -11.87
CA MET A 1 18.74 -7.52 -12.07
C MET A 1 17.51 -7.17 -12.91
N THR A 2 17.01 -5.93 -12.89
CA THR A 2 15.78 -5.52 -13.61
C THR A 2 15.89 -5.50 -15.15
N LYS A 3 17.04 -5.15 -15.74
CA LYS A 3 17.16 -5.04 -17.22
C LYS A 3 16.90 -6.34 -17.99
N LYS A 4 17.43 -7.47 -17.53
CA LYS A 4 17.24 -8.75 -18.22
C LYS A 4 15.84 -9.33 -18.03
N ALA A 5 15.24 -9.13 -16.86
CA ALA A 5 13.84 -9.48 -16.64
C ALA A 5 12.92 -8.63 -17.52
N PHE A 6 13.22 -7.34 -17.69
CA PHE A 6 12.47 -6.45 -18.57
C PHE A 6 12.51 -6.92 -20.03
N GLU A 7 13.69 -7.26 -20.55
CA GLU A 7 13.85 -7.80 -21.91
C GLU A 7 12.99 -9.06 -22.10
N LEU A 8 13.12 -10.05 -21.20
CA LEU A 8 12.35 -11.30 -21.29
C LEU A 8 10.84 -11.10 -21.19
N LEU A 9 10.37 -10.21 -20.30
CA LEU A 9 8.94 -9.92 -20.16
C LEU A 9 8.39 -9.13 -21.35
N SER A 10 9.22 -8.30 -21.99
CA SER A 10 8.82 -7.56 -23.20
C SER A 10 8.67 -8.45 -24.45
N GLU A 11 9.31 -9.61 -24.46
CA GLU A 11 9.23 -10.59 -25.54
C GLU A 11 8.09 -11.60 -25.36
N GLU A 12 7.46 -11.65 -24.17
CA GLU A 12 6.40 -12.60 -23.86
C GLU A 12 5.03 -12.13 -24.39
N SER A 13 4.60 -12.72 -25.51
CA SER A 13 3.35 -12.34 -26.18
C SER A 13 2.06 -12.65 -25.40
N ASN A 14 2.13 -13.52 -24.38
CA ASN A 14 0.95 -13.92 -23.60
C ASN A 14 0.62 -12.98 -22.44
N ILE A 15 1.44 -11.95 -22.19
CA ILE A 15 1.23 -10.99 -21.12
C ILE A 15 1.13 -9.56 -21.66
N ASN A 16 0.32 -8.74 -21.02
CA ASN A 16 0.30 -7.30 -21.27
C ASN A 16 1.38 -6.62 -20.40
N PHE A 17 2.63 -6.63 -20.87
CA PHE A 17 3.74 -6.03 -20.13
C PHE A 17 3.71 -4.49 -20.24
N VAL A 18 3.29 -3.82 -19.16
CA VAL A 18 3.18 -2.35 -19.08
C VAL A 18 4.50 -1.63 -18.76
N GLY A 19 5.59 -2.38 -18.57
CA GLY A 19 6.91 -1.85 -18.24
C GLY A 19 7.21 -1.76 -16.75
N ASN A 20 8.21 -0.96 -16.39
CA ASN A 20 8.60 -0.75 -15.00
C ASN A 20 7.67 0.28 -14.34
N ILE A 21 7.27 0.01 -13.10
CA ILE A 21 6.50 0.93 -12.26
C ILE A 21 7.32 1.37 -11.04
N GLU A 22 7.04 2.56 -10.52
CA GLU A 22 7.66 3.02 -9.29
C GLU A 22 6.90 2.50 -8.06
N SER A 23 7.60 2.33 -6.95
CA SER A 23 7.03 1.75 -5.72
C SER A 23 5.85 2.55 -5.15
N ARG A 24 5.82 3.87 -5.36
CA ARG A 24 4.71 4.73 -4.95
C ARG A 24 3.41 4.48 -5.72
N ASP A 25 3.52 3.98 -6.95
CA ASP A 25 2.37 3.78 -7.83
C ASP A 25 1.73 2.40 -7.66
N ILE A 26 2.37 1.50 -6.89
CA ILE A 26 1.86 0.16 -6.56
C ILE A 26 0.47 0.27 -5.91
N LEU A 27 0.26 1.24 -5.02
CA LEU A 27 -1.02 1.43 -4.33
C LEU A 27 -2.07 2.20 -5.17
N ASN A 28 -1.68 2.76 -6.30
CA ASN A 28 -2.54 3.55 -7.19
C ASN A 28 -3.14 2.73 -8.33
N GLY A 29 -2.90 1.41 -8.36
CA GLY A 29 -3.44 0.53 -9.40
C GLY A 29 -2.73 0.69 -10.75
N ALA A 30 -1.43 1.01 -10.75
CA ALA A 30 -0.64 1.15 -11.99
C ALA A 30 -0.50 -0.15 -12.79
N ALA A 31 -0.70 -1.31 -12.15
CA ALA A 31 -0.75 -2.62 -12.79
C ALA A 31 -1.60 -3.59 -11.95
N ASP A 32 -2.20 -4.58 -12.61
CA ASP A 32 -2.93 -5.66 -11.91
C ASP A 32 -1.98 -6.67 -11.24
N VAL A 33 -0.79 -6.86 -11.83
CA VAL A 33 0.23 -7.79 -11.33
C VAL A 33 1.59 -7.09 -11.36
N VAL A 34 2.26 -7.05 -10.21
CA VAL A 34 3.61 -6.49 -10.05
C VAL A 34 4.58 -7.61 -9.72
N VAL A 35 5.67 -7.72 -10.48
CA VAL A 35 6.68 -8.77 -10.32
C VAL A 35 7.96 -8.17 -9.75
N THR A 36 8.55 -8.83 -8.75
CA THR A 36 9.79 -8.42 -8.09
C THR A 36 10.54 -9.63 -7.56
N ASP A 37 11.83 -9.49 -7.25
CA ASP A 37 12.54 -10.50 -6.46
C ASP A 37 12.00 -10.57 -5.03
N GLY A 38 12.22 -11.71 -4.36
CA GLY A 38 11.67 -11.97 -3.03
C GLY A 38 12.22 -11.07 -1.92
N PHE A 39 13.44 -10.54 -2.06
CA PHE A 39 14.01 -9.63 -1.07
C PHE A 39 13.34 -8.25 -1.19
N THR A 40 13.32 -7.68 -2.39
CA THR A 40 12.67 -6.39 -2.66
C THR A 40 11.17 -6.45 -2.37
N GLY A 41 10.50 -7.54 -2.77
CA GLY A 41 9.06 -7.71 -2.52
C GLY A 41 8.72 -7.78 -1.03
N ASN A 42 9.51 -8.51 -0.24
CA ASN A 42 9.32 -8.58 1.20
C ASN A 42 9.59 -7.22 1.88
N ALA A 43 10.64 -6.51 1.46
CA ALA A 43 10.93 -5.17 1.97
C ALA A 43 9.76 -4.21 1.68
N VAL A 44 9.27 -4.17 0.44
CA VAL A 44 8.14 -3.32 0.04
C VAL A 44 6.87 -3.68 0.81
N LEU A 45 6.51 -4.97 0.89
CA LEU A 45 5.30 -5.42 1.60
C LEU A 45 5.34 -5.00 3.07
N LYS A 46 6.43 -5.27 3.77
CA LYS A 46 6.61 -4.90 5.17
C LYS A 46 6.65 -3.39 5.39
N SER A 47 7.21 -2.62 4.44
CA SER A 47 7.17 -1.16 4.50
C SER A 47 5.73 -0.64 4.38
N ILE A 48 4.91 -1.21 3.50
CA ILE A 48 3.49 -0.84 3.35
C ILE A 48 2.72 -1.19 4.64
N GLU A 49 2.87 -2.41 5.16
CA GLU A 49 2.24 -2.86 6.41
C GLU A 49 2.65 -1.98 7.60
N GLY A 50 3.96 -1.74 7.78
CA GLY A 50 4.48 -0.91 8.86
C GLY A 50 3.99 0.54 8.78
N THR A 51 3.94 1.11 7.57
CA THR A 51 3.41 2.46 7.34
C THR A 51 1.93 2.54 7.68
N ALA A 52 1.12 1.57 7.24
CA ALA A 52 -0.31 1.54 7.52
C ALA A 52 -0.60 1.41 9.02
N LEU A 53 0.17 0.56 9.73
CA LEU A 53 0.08 0.42 11.19
C LEU A 53 0.44 1.72 11.91
N ASN A 54 1.55 2.36 11.52
CA ASN A 54 2.00 3.62 12.12
C ASN A 54 0.97 4.74 11.91
N ILE A 55 0.46 4.92 10.70
CA ILE A 55 -0.57 5.94 10.41
C ILE A 55 -1.83 5.68 11.25
N THR A 56 -2.28 4.42 11.33
CA THR A 56 -3.46 4.05 12.12
C THR A 56 -3.25 4.33 13.60
N GLN A 57 -2.06 4.05 14.13
CA GLN A 57 -1.71 4.32 15.52
C GLN A 57 -1.69 5.83 15.80
N LEU A 58 -0.99 6.61 14.98
CA LEU A 58 -0.92 8.07 15.12
C LEU A 58 -2.30 8.73 15.06
N LEU A 59 -3.16 8.27 14.15
CA LEU A 59 -4.56 8.73 14.07
C LEU A 59 -5.33 8.41 15.35
N LYS A 60 -5.18 7.20 15.88
CA LYS A 60 -5.86 6.79 17.11
C LYS A 60 -5.38 7.60 18.32
N GLU A 61 -4.08 7.82 18.45
CA GLU A 61 -3.48 8.64 19.50
C GLU A 61 -4.01 10.07 19.42
N SER A 62 -3.93 10.71 18.24
CA SER A 62 -4.42 12.08 18.02
C SER A 62 -5.91 12.25 18.36
N ILE A 63 -6.73 11.24 18.04
CA ILE A 63 -8.16 11.22 18.38
C ILE A 63 -8.39 11.09 19.89
N LEU A 64 -7.58 10.29 20.58
CA LEU A 64 -7.76 10.03 22.01
C LEU A 64 -7.29 11.22 22.87
N ASP A 65 -6.25 11.93 22.42
CA ASP A 65 -5.68 13.09 23.11
C ASP A 65 -6.68 14.26 23.19
N GLU A 66 -7.57 14.40 22.20
CA GLU A 66 -8.65 15.41 22.17
C GLU A 66 -9.86 15.07 23.10
N GLY A 67 -9.78 13.97 23.86
CA GLY A 67 -10.77 13.61 24.88
C GLY A 67 -12.18 13.39 24.34
N ILE A 68 -13.19 14.08 24.90
CA ILE A 68 -14.60 13.91 24.51
C ILE A 68 -14.85 14.39 23.08
N LYS A 69 -14.20 15.47 22.65
CA LYS A 69 -14.34 16.02 21.30
C LYS A 69 -13.78 15.05 20.26
N GLY A 70 -12.60 14.52 20.51
CA GLY A 70 -11.99 13.50 19.65
C GLY A 70 -12.84 12.24 19.54
N LYS A 71 -13.40 11.75 20.65
CA LYS A 71 -14.33 10.60 20.67
C LYS A 71 -15.60 10.84 19.85
N MET A 72 -16.16 12.06 19.88
CA MET A 72 -17.30 12.41 19.03
C MET A 72 -16.92 12.43 17.55
N GLY A 73 -15.76 13.00 17.20
CA GLY A 73 -15.24 12.96 15.82
C GLY A 73 -15.02 11.53 15.32
N ALA A 74 -14.45 10.67 16.16
CA ALA A 74 -14.26 9.26 15.84
C ALA A 74 -15.59 8.52 15.62
N LEU A 75 -16.64 8.85 16.38
CA LEU A 75 -17.97 8.27 16.21
C LEU A 75 -18.57 8.63 14.85
N LEU A 76 -18.38 9.88 14.39
CA LEU A 76 -18.81 10.32 13.06
C LEU A 76 -18.03 9.59 11.95
N LEU A 77 -16.72 9.43 12.12
CA LEU A 77 -15.86 8.76 11.15
C LEU A 77 -16.03 7.24 11.15
N LYS A 78 -16.53 6.63 12.25
CA LYS A 78 -16.62 5.17 12.46
C LYS A 78 -17.25 4.42 11.29
N ASN A 79 -18.28 4.99 10.65
CA ASN A 79 -18.94 4.37 9.51
C ASN A 79 -18.12 4.51 8.21
N CYS A 80 -17.36 5.59 8.05
CA CYS A 80 -16.50 5.86 6.90
C CYS A 80 -15.20 5.05 6.92
N VAL A 81 -14.59 4.84 8.10
CA VAL A 81 -13.33 4.09 8.26
C VAL A 81 -13.53 2.61 8.58
N LYS A 82 -14.76 2.09 8.46
CA LYS A 82 -15.07 0.69 8.78
C LYS A 82 -14.31 -0.32 7.91
N TRP A 83 -13.82 0.10 6.74
CA TRP A 83 -13.01 -0.69 5.82
C TRP A 83 -11.56 -0.89 6.28
N PHE A 84 -11.02 -0.05 7.18
CA PHE A 84 -9.65 -0.20 7.71
C PHE A 84 -9.44 -1.48 8.54
N LYS A 85 -10.50 -2.21 8.86
CA LYS A 85 -10.46 -3.45 9.65
C LYS A 85 -10.56 -4.74 8.83
N LYS A 86 -10.60 -4.63 7.50
CA LYS A 86 -10.74 -5.80 6.63
C LYS A 86 -9.41 -6.16 5.97
#